data_AF-A0A1A6GZW8-F1
#
_entry.id   AF-A0A1A6GZW8-F1
#
_cell.length_a   1.000
_cell.length_b   1.000
_cell.length_c   1.000
_cell.angle_alpha   90.00
_cell.angle_beta   90.00
_cell.angle_gamma   90.00
#
_symmetry.space_group_name_H-M   'P 1'
#
loop_
_entity.id
_entity.type
_entity.pdbx_description
1 polymer ?
#
loop_
_entity_poly.entity_id
_entity_poly.type
_entity_poly.pdbx_seq_one_letter_code
_entity_poly.pdbx_strand_id
1 'polypeptide(L)' 'IGGQCDCKRHVSGRQCLRCQDGFYDLQALDPDGCRPCNCNPSGTMDGDITCHQNSGQCLCKANVI' A
#
# COMPACT_ATOMS: atom_id res chain seq x y z
N ILE A 1 19.20 -10.43 -20.36
CA ILE A 1 18.93 -9.14 -19.68
C ILE A 1 17.59 -9.30 -19.00
N GLY A 2 17.57 -9.38 -17.66
CA GLY A 2 16.33 -9.58 -16.91
C GLY A 2 15.52 -8.29 -16.95
N GLY A 3 14.44 -8.28 -17.73
CA GLY A 3 13.50 -7.17 -17.75
C GLY A 3 12.82 -7.08 -16.39
N GLN A 4 13.18 -6.08 -15.59
CA GLN A 4 12.30 -5.63 -14.54
C GLN A 4 11.02 -5.19 -15.24
N CYS A 5 9.89 -5.85 -14.96
CA CYS A 5 8.61 -5.40 -15.49
C CYS A 5 8.43 -3.94 -15.09
N ASP A 6 8.07 -3.08 -16.05
CA ASP A 6 7.62 -1.71 -15.76
C ASP A 6 6.32 -1.82 -14.96
N CYS A 7 6.47 -1.78 -13.65
CA CYS A 7 5.33 -1.79 -12.74
C CYS A 7 4.58 -0.46 -12.86
N LYS A 8 3.27 -0.50 -12.56
CA LYS A 8 2.50 0.72 -12.37
C LYS A 8 3.09 1.55 -11.24
N ARG A 9 2.80 2.85 -11.22
CA ARG A 9 3.44 3.84 -10.33
C ARG A 9 3.48 3.40 -8.86
N HIS A 10 2.41 2.80 -8.34
CA HIS A 10 2.28 2.44 -6.92
C HIS A 10 2.43 0.94 -6.64
N VAL A 11 3.07 0.22 -7.58
CA VAL A 11 3.22 -1.23 -7.55
C VAL A 11 4.69 -1.59 -7.55
N SER A 12 5.03 -2.63 -6.81
CA SER A 12 6.39 -3.10 -6.56
C SER A 12 6.44 -4.64 -6.59
N GLY A 13 7.66 -5.16 -6.44
CA GLY A 13 7.99 -6.58 -6.52
C GLY A 13 8.36 -7.03 -7.92
N ARG A 14 8.99 -8.21 -8.01
CA ARG A 14 9.48 -8.81 -9.25
C ARG A 14 8.41 -8.92 -10.35
N GLN A 15 7.16 -9.18 -9.95
CA GLN A 15 6.04 -9.42 -10.86
C GLN A 15 5.02 -8.27 -10.85
N CYS A 16 5.29 -7.16 -10.17
CA CYS A 16 4.33 -6.07 -10.00
C CYS A 16 2.98 -6.55 -9.41
N LEU A 17 3.04 -7.43 -8.41
CA LEU A 17 1.86 -7.99 -7.74
C LEU A 17 1.72 -7.51 -6.30
N ARG A 18 2.56 -6.56 -5.87
CA ARG A 18 2.58 -6.04 -4.52
C ARG A 18 2.49 -4.53 -4.54
N CYS A 19 1.67 -3.94 -3.68
CA CYS A 19 1.65 -2.49 -3.54
C CYS A 19 2.92 -1.98 -2.88
N GLN A 20 3.34 -0.76 -3.25
CA GLN A 20 4.37 -0.04 -2.51
C GLN A 20 3.91 0.22 -1.07
N ASP A 21 4.87 0.44 -0.17
CA ASP A 21 4.57 0.79 1.21
C ASP A 21 3.78 2.11 1.26
N GLY A 22 2.69 2.13 2.04
CA GLY A 22 1.73 3.23 2.02
C GLY A 22 0.67 3.13 0.91
N PHE A 23 0.59 2.01 0.19
CA PHE A 23 -0.47 1.72 -0.78
C PHE A 23 -1.09 0.33 -0.55
N TYR A 24 -2.34 0.17 -0.97
CA TYR A 24 -3.12 -1.06 -0.86
C TYR A 24 -4.08 -1.23 -2.03
N ASP A 25 -4.76 -2.37 -2.08
CA ASP A 25 -5.84 -2.67 -3.03
C ASP A 25 -5.39 -2.57 -4.50
N LEU A 26 -4.50 -3.51 -4.88
CA LEU A 26 -3.99 -3.63 -6.24
C LEU A 26 -5.13 -3.92 -7.23
N GLN A 27 -5.49 -2.92 -8.02
CA GLN A 27 -6.51 -2.97 -9.05
C GLN A 27 -5.87 -2.95 -10.43
N ALA A 28 -6.17 -3.98 -11.23
CA ALA A 28 -5.71 -4.04 -12.61
C ALA A 28 -6.23 -2.87 -13.47
N LEU A 29 -7.45 -2.41 -13.17
CA LEU A 29 -8.14 -1.30 -13.82
C LEU A 29 -7.60 0.08 -13.40
N ASP A 30 -6.91 0.17 -12.26
CA ASP A 30 -6.36 1.44 -11.79
C ASP A 30 -5.06 1.74 -12.56
N PRO A 31 -4.90 2.94 -13.15
CA PRO A 31 -3.71 3.29 -13.92
C PRO A 31 -2.44 3.31 -13.06
N ASP A 32 -2.54 3.74 -11.80
CA ASP A 32 -1.45 3.76 -10.84
C ASP A 32 -1.30 2.44 -10.08
N GLY A 33 -2.35 1.60 -10.12
CA GLY A 33 -2.36 0.20 -9.72
C GLY A 33 -2.80 -0.02 -8.29
N CYS A 34 -2.23 0.70 -7.32
CA CYS A 34 -2.64 0.61 -5.92
C CYS A 34 -3.15 1.95 -5.42
N ARG A 35 -4.09 1.90 -4.47
CA ARG A 35 -4.64 3.08 -3.81
C ARG A 35 -3.80 3.49 -2.61
N PRO A 36 -3.65 4.79 -2.32
CA PRO A 36 -2.91 5.26 -1.16
C PRO A 36 -3.62 4.88 0.15
N CYS A 37 -2.85 4.43 1.14
CA CYS A 37 -3.31 4.25 2.51
C CYS A 37 -3.74 5.61 3.08
N ASN A 38 -4.91 5.66 3.72
CA ASN A 38 -5.39 6.87 4.39
C ASN A 38 -5.24 6.76 5.90
N CYS A 39 -4.02 6.41 6.34
CA CYS A 39 -3.69 6.22 7.74
C CYS A 39 -3.39 7.55 8.40
N ASN A 40 -4.03 7.82 9.54
CA ASN A 40 -3.72 9.00 10.33
C ASN A 40 -2.50 8.72 11.24
N PRO A 41 -1.36 9.41 11.06
CA PRO A 41 -0.17 9.19 11.88
C PRO A 41 -0.41 9.46 13.38
N SER A 42 -1.42 10.28 13.73
CA SER A 42 -1.77 10.48 15.13
C SER A 42 -2.45 9.26 15.76
N GLY A 43 -3.19 8.50 14.94
CA GLY A 43 -3.97 7.33 15.34
C GLY A 43 -3.25 5.98 15.13
N THR A 44 -2.14 5.96 14.41
CA THR A 44 -1.37 4.73 14.15
C THR A 44 -0.22 4.53 15.11
N MET A 45 0.16 3.27 15.35
CA MET A 45 1.31 2.94 16.19
C MET A 45 2.58 3.56 15.59
N ASP A 46 3.35 4.25 16.43
CA ASP A 46 4.60 4.92 16.04
C ASP A 46 4.48 5.97 14.92
N GLY A 47 3.25 6.36 14.53
CA GLY A 47 3.02 7.21 13.36
C GLY A 47 3.15 6.47 12.03
N ASP A 48 3.09 5.14 12.03
CA ASP A 48 3.15 4.32 10.84
C ASP A 48 2.00 4.66 9.87
N ILE A 49 2.34 5.03 8.64
CA ILE A 49 1.35 5.35 7.60
C ILE A 49 1.12 4.17 6.64
N THR A 50 1.74 3.02 6.90
CA THR A 50 1.55 1.84 6.09
C THR A 50 0.24 1.14 6.48
N CYS A 51 -0.31 0.39 5.53
CA CYS A 51 -1.54 -0.32 5.75
C CYS A 51 -1.52 -1.71 5.09
N HIS A 52 -2.47 -2.53 5.50
CA HIS A 52 -2.60 -3.89 5.00
C HIS A 52 -2.85 -3.88 3.49
N GLN A 53 -2.00 -4.58 2.73
CA GLN A 53 -1.92 -4.49 1.26
C GLN A 53 -3.22 -4.83 0.53
N ASN A 54 -4.10 -5.62 1.15
CA ASN A 54 -5.39 -5.99 0.57
C ASN A 54 -6.59 -5.26 1.20
N SER A 55 -6.46 -4.80 2.44
CA SER A 55 -7.63 -4.32 3.21
C SER A 55 -7.59 -2.81 3.47
N GLY A 56 -6.44 -2.17 3.34
CA GLY A 56 -6.26 -0.76 3.70
C GLY A 56 -6.20 -0.52 5.21
N GLN A 57 -6.24 -1.58 6.02
CA GLN A 57 -6.25 -1.47 7.47
C GLN A 57 -4.89 -1.00 7.98
N CYS A 58 -4.87 0.14 8.67
CA CYS A 58 -3.70 0.70 9.32
C CYS A 58 -3.42 -0.01 10.65
N LEU A 59 -2.18 0.01 11.11
CA LEU A 59 -1.87 -0.38 12.49
C LEU A 59 -2.28 0.73 13.45
N CYS A 60 -3.53 0.71 13.89
CA CYS A 60 -4.07 1.68 14.84
C CYS A 60 -3.55 1.44 16.26
N LYS A 61 -3.41 2.51 17.06
CA LYS A 61 -3.13 2.42 18.50
C LYS A 61 -4.30 1.75 19.24
N ALA A 62 -4.03 1.15 20.39
CA ALA A 62 -5.08 0.64 21.26
C ALA A 62 -6.07 1.77 21.62
N ASN A 63 -7.37 1.47 21.57
CA ASN A 63 -8.49 2.40 21.79
C ASN A 63 -8.83 3.37 20.63
N VAL A 64 -8.21 3.20 19.45
CA VAL A 64 -8.69 3.85 18.22
C VAL A 64 -9.76 2.94 17.60
N ILE A 65 -10.99 3.45 17.46
CA ILE A 65 -12.18 2.77 16.90
C ILE A 65 -12.51 3.29 15.52
#